data_AF-A0A0C9LS72-F1
#
_entry.id   AF-A0A0C9LS72-F1
#
_cell.length_a   1.000
_cell.length_b   1.000
_cell.length_c   1.000
_cell.angle_alpha   90.00
_cell.angle_beta   90.00
_cell.angle_gamma   90.00
#
_symmetry.space_group_name_H-M   'P 1'
#
loop_
_entity.id
_entity.type
_entity.pdbx_description
1 polymer ?
#
loop_
_entity_poly.entity_id
_entity_poly.type
_entity_poly.pdbx_seq_one_letter_code
_entity_poly.pdbx_strand_id
1 'polypeptide(L)'
;MEVKQAFEYFALLEQQFWKNLDQRTIQHVTFAGDLKPEDMLLYGEFGFALLGLKPAVLVEFCDEAINKLYLETVVEPVLYAMKEKTLDYHIIRHAVTPESALNGCIFIYQTKQCTLPELAFIMSNTATATAETEVTEETMAIILDYPGHLPNTEKEISTMLSVIYFHDRPNQQGLIALTSFAIQNSEKETTLAHFKRYQDVCVREQYKNTEKVPVIDALQKGYGKVLAKGTISQPVIVRTRFVSRLAEKKIKEAGGVVELIA
;
A
#
# COMPACT_ATOMS: atom_id res chain seq x y z
N MET A 1 -1.49 -13.51 -14.12
CA MET A 1 -1.06 -12.10 -14.22
C MET A 1 0.16 -11.90 -13.36
N GLU A 2 1.15 -11.17 -13.87
CA GLU A 2 2.29 -10.64 -13.09
C GLU A 2 1.82 -9.45 -12.23
N VAL A 3 2.64 -9.01 -11.26
CA VAL A 3 2.29 -7.96 -10.26
C VAL A 3 1.64 -6.73 -10.89
N LYS A 4 2.27 -6.13 -11.90
CA LYS A 4 1.75 -4.92 -12.55
C LYS A 4 0.36 -5.14 -13.19
N GLN A 5 0.17 -6.27 -13.85
CA GLN A 5 -1.11 -6.61 -14.50
C GLN A 5 -2.21 -6.83 -13.47
N ALA A 6 -1.89 -7.46 -12.33
CA ALA A 6 -2.85 -7.67 -11.25
C ALA A 6 -3.30 -6.34 -10.63
N PHE A 7 -2.37 -5.40 -10.40
CA PHE A 7 -2.70 -4.05 -9.94
C PHE A 7 -3.59 -3.28 -10.93
N GLU A 8 -3.24 -3.26 -12.21
CA GLU A 8 -4.04 -2.59 -13.26
C GLU A 8 -5.43 -3.24 -13.40
N TYR A 9 -5.52 -4.56 -13.26
CA TYR A 9 -6.78 -5.29 -13.32
C TYR A 9 -7.67 -4.99 -12.10
N PHE A 10 -7.12 -4.95 -10.89
CA PHE A 10 -7.85 -4.54 -9.69
C PHE A 10 -8.41 -3.12 -9.84
N ALA A 11 -7.58 -2.17 -10.24
CA ALA A 11 -8.01 -0.78 -10.44
C ALA A 11 -9.13 -0.66 -11.49
N LEU A 12 -9.09 -1.48 -12.56
CA LEU A 12 -10.15 -1.54 -13.56
C LEU A 12 -11.45 -2.09 -12.99
N LEU A 13 -11.41 -3.22 -12.27
CA LEU A 13 -12.60 -3.83 -11.70
C LEU A 13 -13.21 -2.95 -10.61
N GLU A 14 -12.40 -2.29 -9.79
CA GLU A 14 -12.88 -1.33 -8.80
C GLU A 14 -13.62 -0.15 -9.46
N GLN A 15 -13.09 0.40 -10.55
CA GLN A 15 -13.80 1.43 -11.31
C GLN A 15 -15.12 0.91 -11.90
N GLN A 16 -15.17 -0.35 -12.32
CA GLN A 16 -16.39 -0.97 -12.83
C GLN A 16 -17.42 -1.21 -11.71
N PHE A 17 -16.97 -1.63 -10.53
CA PHE A 17 -17.80 -1.79 -9.34
C PHE A 17 -18.57 -0.50 -9.08
N TRP A 18 -17.88 0.63 -8.91
CA TRP A 18 -18.52 1.92 -8.66
C TRP A 18 -19.47 2.38 -9.78
N LYS A 19 -19.13 2.13 -11.04
CA LYS A 19 -19.98 2.48 -12.19
C LYS A 19 -21.25 1.64 -12.29
N ASN A 20 -21.24 0.42 -11.74
CA ASN A 20 -22.35 -0.52 -11.83
C ASN A 20 -23.31 -0.42 -10.64
N LEU A 21 -22.95 0.30 -9.58
CA LEU A 21 -23.86 0.57 -8.47
C LEU A 21 -24.96 1.56 -8.89
N ASP A 22 -26.19 1.31 -8.44
CA ASP A 22 -27.28 2.25 -8.64
C ASP A 22 -27.14 3.47 -7.71
N GLN A 23 -27.82 4.56 -8.06
CA GLN A 23 -27.69 5.83 -7.35
C GLN A 23 -28.06 5.76 -5.87
N ARG A 24 -29.02 4.90 -5.47
CA ARG A 24 -29.41 4.78 -4.05
C ARG A 24 -28.31 4.07 -3.27
N THR A 25 -27.73 3.03 -3.85
CA THR A 25 -26.60 2.31 -3.25
C THR A 25 -25.38 3.22 -3.12
N ILE A 26 -25.07 4.01 -4.15
CA ILE A 26 -23.99 5.01 -4.07
C ILE A 26 -24.25 5.98 -2.93
N GLN A 27 -25.44 6.59 -2.86
CA GLN A 27 -25.79 7.51 -1.78
C GLN A 27 -25.71 6.84 -0.39
N HIS A 28 -26.08 5.58 -0.27
CA HIS A 28 -25.98 4.86 0.99
C HIS A 28 -24.52 4.66 1.42
N VAL A 29 -23.70 4.12 0.51
CA VAL A 29 -22.28 3.79 0.76
C VAL A 29 -21.44 5.04 0.98
N THR A 30 -21.78 6.15 0.33
CA THR A 30 -21.04 7.41 0.45
C THR A 30 -21.63 8.36 1.48
N PHE A 31 -22.35 7.83 2.49
CA PHE A 31 -22.93 8.60 3.61
C PHE A 31 -23.77 9.79 3.14
N ALA A 32 -24.78 9.52 2.32
CA ALA A 32 -25.64 10.52 1.68
C ALA A 32 -24.89 11.56 0.82
N GLY A 33 -23.66 11.26 0.39
CA GLY A 33 -22.82 12.12 -0.44
C GLY A 33 -21.78 12.93 0.34
N ASP A 34 -21.60 12.68 1.64
CA ASP A 34 -20.52 13.26 2.43
C ASP A 34 -19.14 12.85 1.91
N LEU A 35 -19.04 11.65 1.32
CA LEU A 35 -17.90 11.18 0.55
C LEU A 35 -18.24 11.05 -0.93
N LYS A 36 -17.22 11.00 -1.78
CA LYS A 36 -17.37 10.60 -3.18
C LYS A 36 -16.78 9.22 -3.42
N PRO A 37 -17.25 8.47 -4.43
CA PRO A 37 -16.65 7.20 -4.82
C PRO A 37 -15.13 7.28 -5.03
N GLU A 38 -14.63 8.40 -5.56
CA GLU A 38 -13.20 8.61 -5.80
C GLU A 38 -12.38 8.70 -4.50
N ASP A 39 -13.01 9.06 -3.39
CA ASP A 39 -12.40 9.14 -2.06
C ASP A 39 -12.33 7.76 -1.37
N MET A 40 -13.02 6.76 -1.91
CA MET A 40 -13.18 5.41 -1.33
C MET A 40 -12.46 4.31 -2.14
N LEU A 41 -11.50 4.70 -2.98
CA LEU A 41 -10.75 3.77 -3.84
C LEU A 41 -9.61 3.07 -3.05
N LEU A 42 -9.54 1.75 -3.17
CA LEU A 42 -8.62 0.85 -2.49
C LEU A 42 -7.50 0.32 -3.40
N TYR A 43 -7.51 0.57 -4.72
CA TYR A 43 -6.47 0.03 -5.61
C TYR A 43 -5.04 0.41 -5.18
N GLY A 44 -4.84 1.60 -4.60
CA GLY A 44 -3.53 2.01 -4.06
C GLY A 44 -3.09 1.13 -2.89
N GLU A 45 -3.98 0.91 -1.93
CA GLU A 45 -3.77 0.02 -0.78
C GLU A 45 -3.52 -1.42 -1.22
N PHE A 46 -4.33 -1.92 -2.14
CA PHE A 46 -4.15 -3.23 -2.77
C PHE A 46 -2.77 -3.34 -3.41
N GLY A 47 -2.32 -2.31 -4.12
CA GLY A 47 -0.98 -2.24 -4.69
C GLY A 47 0.13 -2.39 -3.65
N PHE A 48 0.01 -1.73 -2.49
CA PHE A 48 1.00 -1.86 -1.43
C PHE A 48 1.00 -3.25 -0.79
N ALA A 49 -0.16 -3.85 -0.54
CA ALA A 49 -0.24 -5.23 -0.06
C ALA A 49 0.32 -6.22 -1.09
N LEU A 50 0.02 -6.03 -2.38
CA LEU A 50 0.54 -6.84 -3.48
C LEU A 50 2.07 -6.83 -3.57
N LEU A 51 2.69 -5.68 -3.27
CA LEU A 51 4.15 -5.51 -3.17
C LEU A 51 4.74 -6.01 -1.85
N GLY A 52 3.92 -6.51 -0.92
CA GLY A 52 4.34 -6.94 0.41
C GLY A 52 4.79 -5.79 1.32
N LEU A 53 4.36 -4.56 1.03
CA LEU A 53 4.62 -3.39 1.85
C LEU A 53 3.70 -3.33 3.07
N LYS A 54 2.49 -3.90 2.95
CA LYS A 54 1.42 -3.91 3.96
C LYS A 54 0.98 -5.35 4.26
N PRO A 55 0.74 -5.70 5.54
CA PRO A 55 0.19 -7.00 5.92
C PRO A 55 -1.20 -7.27 5.34
N ALA A 56 -2.09 -6.29 5.40
CA ALA A 56 -3.43 -6.41 4.80
C ALA A 56 -4.02 -5.06 4.34
N VAL A 57 -5.07 -5.17 3.53
CA VAL A 57 -6.00 -4.09 3.19
C VAL A 57 -7.35 -4.45 3.79
N LEU A 58 -8.00 -3.48 4.42
CA LEU A 58 -9.38 -3.61 4.91
C LEU A 58 -10.36 -3.12 3.84
N VAL A 59 -11.33 -3.96 3.48
CA VAL A 59 -12.53 -3.57 2.75
C VAL A 59 -13.64 -3.42 3.78
N GLU A 60 -14.07 -2.18 3.98
CA GLU A 60 -15.07 -1.79 4.96
C GLU A 60 -16.01 -0.75 4.32
N PHE A 61 -17.09 -1.24 3.73
CA PHE A 61 -18.26 -0.44 3.40
C PHE A 61 -19.29 -0.54 4.54
N CYS A 62 -20.25 0.38 4.55
CA CYS A 62 -21.29 0.46 5.58
C CYS A 62 -22.28 -0.72 5.61
N ASP A 63 -22.17 -1.68 4.67
CA ASP A 63 -23.08 -2.82 4.52
C ASP A 63 -22.31 -4.09 4.12
N GLU A 64 -22.53 -5.19 4.85
CA GLU A 64 -21.94 -6.51 4.57
C GLU A 64 -22.29 -7.02 3.16
N ALA A 65 -23.48 -6.70 2.64
CA ALA A 65 -23.87 -7.07 1.27
C ALA A 65 -23.00 -6.36 0.23
N ILE A 66 -22.60 -5.12 0.49
CA ILE A 66 -21.71 -4.35 -0.38
C ILE A 66 -20.27 -4.84 -0.25
N ASN A 67 -19.80 -5.16 0.96
CA ASN A 67 -18.51 -5.84 1.16
C ASN A 67 -18.43 -7.14 0.36
N LYS A 68 -19.47 -7.97 0.44
CA LYS A 68 -19.56 -9.22 -0.32
C LYS A 68 -19.60 -8.98 -1.83
N LEU A 69 -20.37 -8.01 -2.31
CA LEU A 69 -20.39 -7.66 -3.73
C LEU A 69 -19.00 -7.22 -4.22
N TYR A 70 -18.29 -6.40 -3.43
CA TYR A 70 -16.94 -5.97 -3.76
C TYR A 70 -15.96 -7.15 -3.80
N LEU A 71 -16.06 -8.08 -2.85
CA LEU A 71 -15.27 -9.31 -2.83
C LEU A 71 -15.45 -10.10 -4.12
N GLU A 72 -16.69 -10.41 -4.49
CA GLU A 72 -17.03 -11.27 -5.64
C GLU A 72 -16.72 -10.61 -6.99
N THR A 73 -16.83 -9.28 -7.09
CA THR A 73 -16.70 -8.57 -8.38
C THR A 73 -15.33 -7.93 -8.61
N VAL A 74 -14.56 -7.67 -7.55
CA VAL A 74 -13.25 -7.00 -7.63
C VAL A 74 -12.15 -7.90 -7.12
N VAL A 75 -12.25 -8.37 -5.87
CA VAL A 75 -11.13 -9.03 -5.18
C VAL A 75 -10.90 -10.45 -5.71
N GLU A 76 -11.91 -11.32 -5.66
CA GLU A 76 -11.79 -12.73 -6.07
C GLU A 76 -11.31 -12.90 -7.53
N PRO A 77 -11.83 -12.14 -8.52
CA PRO A 77 -11.36 -12.25 -9.90
C PRO A 77 -9.86 -11.94 -10.06
N VAL A 78 -9.35 -10.95 -9.33
CA VAL A 78 -7.93 -10.58 -9.36
C VAL A 78 -7.09 -11.66 -8.70
N LEU A 79 -7.46 -12.07 -7.47
CA LEU A 79 -6.76 -13.12 -6.74
C LEU A 79 -6.73 -14.44 -7.53
N TYR A 80 -7.82 -14.79 -8.20
CA TYR A 80 -7.89 -15.96 -9.09
C TYR A 80 -6.91 -15.83 -10.26
N ALA A 81 -6.86 -14.67 -10.92
CA ALA A 81 -6.03 -14.44 -12.10
C ALA A 81 -4.52 -14.26 -11.80
N MET A 82 -4.15 -14.03 -10.54
CA MET A 82 -2.74 -13.94 -10.11
C MET A 82 -2.02 -15.28 -10.27
N LYS A 83 -0.81 -15.24 -10.84
CA LYS A 83 0.03 -16.42 -11.06
C LYS A 83 0.66 -16.92 -9.76
N GLU A 84 1.25 -16.01 -8.99
CA GLU A 84 1.75 -16.26 -7.64
C GLU A 84 0.66 -15.87 -6.64
N LYS A 85 0.31 -16.77 -5.71
CA LYS A 85 -0.71 -16.52 -4.67
C LYS A 85 -0.08 -15.81 -3.47
N THR A 86 0.43 -14.59 -3.71
CA THR A 86 0.98 -13.73 -2.66
C THR A 86 -0.09 -13.06 -1.83
N LEU A 87 -1.31 -12.93 -2.36
CA LEU A 87 -2.45 -12.39 -1.64
C LEU A 87 -3.53 -13.46 -1.49
N ASP A 88 -4.28 -13.36 -0.40
CA ASP A 88 -5.50 -14.12 -0.13
C ASP A 88 -6.47 -13.23 0.66
N TYR A 89 -7.67 -13.70 0.95
CA TYR A 89 -8.65 -12.92 1.70
C TYR A 89 -9.24 -13.65 2.91
N HIS A 90 -9.73 -12.88 3.88
CA HIS A 90 -10.44 -13.37 5.05
C HIS A 90 -11.63 -12.46 5.35
N ILE A 91 -12.82 -13.05 5.47
CA ILE A 91 -14.01 -12.32 5.93
C ILE A 91 -14.00 -12.31 7.45
N ILE A 92 -13.86 -11.12 8.02
CA ILE A 92 -13.76 -10.89 9.46
C ILE A 92 -15.09 -11.28 10.12
N ARG A 93 -15.00 -12.03 11.21
CA ARG A 93 -16.14 -12.44 12.04
C ARG A 93 -15.84 -12.13 13.50
N HIS A 94 -16.87 -11.73 14.24
CA HIS A 94 -16.81 -11.55 15.70
C HIS A 94 -15.63 -10.68 16.18
N ALA A 95 -15.36 -9.58 15.47
CA ALA A 95 -14.34 -8.62 15.85
C ALA A 95 -14.92 -7.21 15.82
N VAL A 96 -14.52 -6.40 16.80
CA VAL A 96 -14.92 -5.00 16.93
C VAL A 96 -13.68 -4.18 17.31
N THR A 97 -13.62 -2.93 16.86
CA THR A 97 -12.74 -1.91 17.41
C THR A 97 -13.58 -0.91 18.20
N PRO A 98 -12.95 0.01 18.96
CA PRO A 98 -13.69 1.10 19.60
C PRO A 98 -14.52 1.94 18.62
N GLU A 99 -14.07 2.04 17.36
CA GLU A 99 -14.66 2.91 16.33
C GLU A 99 -15.58 2.15 15.35
N SER A 100 -15.40 0.84 15.16
CA SER A 100 -16.16 0.09 14.15
C SER A 100 -16.46 -1.37 14.48
N ALA A 101 -17.61 -1.85 14.00
CA ALA A 101 -17.96 -3.26 13.98
C ALA A 101 -17.42 -3.91 12.70
N LEU A 102 -16.45 -4.82 12.84
CA LEU A 102 -15.73 -5.38 11.69
C LEU A 102 -16.41 -6.62 11.09
N ASN A 103 -17.52 -7.09 11.65
CA ASN A 103 -18.18 -8.30 11.16
C ASN A 103 -18.65 -8.14 9.70
N GLY A 104 -18.19 -9.02 8.81
CA GLY A 104 -18.48 -8.96 7.38
C GLY A 104 -17.53 -8.06 6.58
N CYS A 105 -16.63 -7.32 7.24
CA CYS A 105 -15.50 -6.66 6.57
C CYS A 105 -14.50 -7.69 6.06
N ILE A 106 -13.65 -7.31 5.12
CA ILE A 106 -12.73 -8.25 4.47
C ILE A 106 -11.30 -7.76 4.63
N PHE A 107 -10.42 -8.64 5.07
CA PHE A 107 -8.99 -8.45 4.86
C PHE A 107 -8.56 -9.07 3.54
N ILE A 108 -7.85 -8.31 2.72
CA ILE A 108 -7.00 -8.82 1.65
C ILE A 108 -5.58 -8.83 2.21
N TYR A 109 -5.03 -10.00 2.52
CA TYR A 109 -3.78 -10.11 3.25
C TYR A 109 -2.64 -10.72 2.44
N GLN A 110 -1.42 -10.32 2.79
CA GLN A 110 -0.19 -10.86 2.25
C GLN A 110 0.13 -12.21 2.90
N THR A 111 0.16 -13.28 2.10
CA THR A 111 0.28 -14.66 2.59
C THR A 111 1.61 -14.93 3.32
N LYS A 112 2.67 -14.19 2.97
CA LYS A 112 3.95 -14.25 3.69
C LYS A 112 3.93 -13.58 5.07
N GLN A 113 2.90 -12.79 5.35
CA GLN A 113 2.71 -12.06 6.61
C GLN A 113 1.52 -12.60 7.42
N CYS A 114 0.88 -13.70 7.01
CA CYS A 114 -0.25 -14.28 7.72
C CYS A 114 0.07 -14.78 9.14
N THR A 115 1.36 -14.93 9.47
CA THR A 115 1.84 -15.29 10.81
C THR A 115 2.10 -14.08 11.71
N LEU A 116 1.83 -12.86 11.24
CA LEU A 116 1.84 -11.67 12.08
C LEU A 116 0.80 -11.88 13.20
N PRO A 117 1.19 -11.84 14.49
CA PRO A 117 0.30 -12.20 15.60
C PRO A 117 -1.02 -11.43 15.59
N GLU A 118 -0.96 -10.13 15.29
CA GLU A 118 -2.08 -9.22 15.19
C GLU A 118 -3.10 -9.68 14.14
N LEU A 119 -2.62 -10.03 12.95
CA LEU A 119 -3.46 -10.49 11.84
C LEU A 119 -3.99 -11.90 12.10
N ALA A 120 -3.13 -12.82 12.57
CA ALA A 120 -3.49 -14.19 12.87
C ALA A 120 -4.57 -14.30 13.95
N PHE A 121 -4.53 -13.39 14.94
CA PHE A 121 -5.52 -13.29 15.99
C PHE A 121 -6.91 -13.04 15.41
N ILE A 122 -7.06 -12.03 14.56
CA ILE A 122 -8.36 -11.71 13.94
C ILE A 122 -8.80 -12.83 12.98
N MET A 123 -7.87 -13.37 12.19
CA MET A 123 -8.15 -14.44 11.24
C MET A 123 -8.53 -15.78 11.90
N SER A 124 -8.23 -15.96 13.19
CA SER A 124 -8.62 -17.14 13.96
C SER A 124 -10.10 -17.14 14.35
N ASN A 125 -10.76 -15.98 14.27
CA ASN A 125 -12.18 -15.88 14.50
C ASN A 125 -12.96 -16.59 13.39
N THR A 126 -13.99 -17.34 13.78
CA THR A 126 -14.80 -18.13 12.86
C THR A 126 -16.27 -17.80 13.02
N ALA A 127 -17.09 -18.05 12.01
CA ALA A 127 -18.54 -17.80 12.08
C ALA A 127 -19.22 -18.51 13.28
N THR A 128 -18.62 -19.58 13.81
CA THR A 128 -19.11 -20.32 14.98
C THR A 128 -18.71 -19.74 16.34
N ALA A 129 -17.88 -18.70 16.40
CA ALA A 129 -17.59 -18.03 17.66
C ALA A 129 -18.85 -17.37 18.24
N THR A 130 -18.91 -17.26 19.57
CA THR A 130 -20.11 -16.79 20.30
C THR A 130 -19.88 -15.47 21.03
N ALA A 131 -18.66 -14.95 21.04
CA ALA A 131 -18.29 -13.72 21.70
C ALA A 131 -17.50 -12.83 20.73
N GLU A 132 -17.75 -11.54 20.79
CA GLU A 132 -16.96 -10.54 20.07
C GLU A 132 -15.58 -10.39 20.71
N THR A 133 -14.58 -10.27 19.85
CA THR A 133 -13.21 -10.00 20.23
C THR A 133 -12.92 -8.53 19.99
N GLU A 134 -12.51 -7.82 21.04
CA GLU A 134 -12.06 -6.44 20.93
C GLU A 134 -10.65 -6.38 20.34
N VAL A 135 -10.49 -5.60 19.28
CA VAL A 135 -9.22 -5.35 18.59
C VAL A 135 -8.85 -3.89 18.81
N THR A 136 -7.64 -3.64 19.29
CA THR A 136 -7.20 -2.26 19.54
C THR A 136 -6.83 -1.55 18.24
N GLU A 137 -6.92 -0.23 18.25
CA GLU A 137 -6.53 0.60 17.11
C GLU A 137 -5.03 0.47 16.78
N GLU A 138 -4.18 0.19 17.77
CA GLU A 138 -2.76 -0.09 17.53
C GLU A 138 -2.58 -1.40 16.76
N THR A 139 -3.37 -2.42 17.07
CA THR A 139 -3.36 -3.71 16.35
C THR A 139 -3.82 -3.51 14.91
N MET A 140 -4.89 -2.73 14.69
CA MET A 140 -5.35 -2.37 13.35
C MET A 140 -4.31 -1.55 12.58
N ALA A 141 -3.67 -0.57 13.23
CA ALA A 141 -2.61 0.22 12.61
C ALA A 141 -1.40 -0.63 12.20
N ILE A 142 -1.04 -1.67 12.98
CA ILE A 142 0.01 -2.63 12.60
C ILE A 142 -0.40 -3.44 11.37
N ILE A 143 -1.62 -3.98 11.35
CA ILE A 143 -2.14 -4.80 10.24
C ILE A 143 -2.24 -3.99 8.95
N LEU A 144 -2.69 -2.74 9.07
CA LEU A 144 -2.89 -1.81 7.96
C LEU A 144 -1.68 -0.94 7.69
N ASP A 145 -0.53 -1.19 8.34
CA ASP A 145 0.73 -0.44 8.22
C ASP A 145 0.50 1.08 8.21
N TYR A 146 -0.30 1.57 9.17
CA TYR A 146 -0.57 2.99 9.38
C TYR A 146 0.51 3.61 10.28
N PRO A 147 1.25 4.62 9.79
CA PRO A 147 2.41 5.17 10.51
C PRO A 147 2.06 6.15 11.63
N GLY A 148 0.80 6.60 11.71
CA GLY A 148 0.30 7.51 12.75
C GLY A 148 -0.70 6.82 13.66
N HIS A 149 -0.94 7.41 14.83
CA HIS A 149 -1.97 6.95 15.76
C HIS A 149 -3.18 7.87 15.79
N LEU A 150 -4.32 7.29 16.15
CA LEU A 150 -5.54 8.04 16.41
C LEU A 150 -5.38 8.95 17.65
N PRO A 151 -6.04 10.12 17.67
CA PRO A 151 -5.92 11.05 18.76
C PRO A 151 -6.57 10.49 20.04
N ASN A 152 -5.85 10.56 21.16
CA ASN A 152 -6.35 10.13 22.48
C ASN A 152 -7.05 11.27 23.23
N THR A 153 -6.89 12.51 22.76
CA THR A 153 -7.49 13.70 23.38
C THR A 153 -8.01 14.67 22.33
N GLU A 154 -9.04 15.46 22.66
CA GLU A 154 -9.55 16.51 21.76
C GLU A 154 -8.47 17.50 21.31
N LYS A 155 -7.47 17.75 22.17
CA LYS A 155 -6.35 18.64 21.87
C LYS A 155 -5.52 18.10 20.71
N GLU A 156 -5.31 16.78 20.65
CA GLU A 156 -4.56 16.13 19.57
C GLU A 156 -5.29 16.22 18.23
N ILE A 157 -6.63 16.12 18.23
CA ILE A 157 -7.46 16.26 17.01
C ILE A 157 -7.12 17.56 16.28
N SER A 158 -7.04 18.67 17.01
CA SER A 158 -6.76 20.01 16.43
C SER A 158 -5.35 20.16 15.82
N THR A 159 -4.44 19.23 16.13
CA THR A 159 -3.05 19.26 15.70
C THR A 159 -2.68 18.18 14.69
N MET A 160 -3.64 17.33 14.32
CA MET A 160 -3.42 16.29 13.33
C MET A 160 -3.13 16.88 11.95
N LEU A 161 -2.25 16.23 11.22
CA LEU A 161 -1.92 16.53 9.84
C LEU A 161 -2.47 15.43 8.94
N SER A 162 -3.11 15.83 7.84
CA SER A 162 -3.40 14.90 6.74
C SER A 162 -2.19 14.83 5.81
N VAL A 163 -1.74 13.62 5.51
CA VAL A 163 -0.62 13.35 4.61
C VAL A 163 -1.09 12.41 3.52
N ILE A 164 -0.87 12.80 2.26
CA ILE A 164 -1.32 12.05 1.08
C ILE A 164 -0.09 11.50 0.36
N TYR A 165 -0.12 10.21 0.03
CA TYR A 165 0.87 9.58 -0.83
C TYR A 165 0.44 9.72 -2.29
N PHE A 166 1.18 10.53 -3.05
CA PHE A 166 0.95 10.70 -4.48
C PHE A 166 1.90 9.82 -5.30
N HIS A 167 1.38 9.27 -6.39
CA HIS A 167 2.18 8.63 -7.44
C HIS A 167 2.06 9.41 -8.74
N ASP A 168 3.19 9.58 -9.42
CA ASP A 168 3.28 10.22 -10.74
C ASP A 168 2.98 9.19 -11.82
N ARG A 169 2.07 9.48 -12.76
CA ARG A 169 1.86 8.62 -13.94
C ARG A 169 2.87 9.03 -15.02
N PRO A 170 3.87 8.18 -15.35
CA PRO A 170 4.94 8.57 -16.30
C PRO A 170 4.45 8.97 -17.70
N ASN A 171 3.21 8.61 -18.05
CA ASN A 171 2.61 8.83 -19.37
C ASN A 171 1.30 9.64 -19.34
N GLN A 172 0.87 10.14 -18.18
CA GLN A 172 -0.30 11.03 -18.06
C GLN A 172 0.06 12.17 -17.11
N GLN A 173 -0.03 13.43 -17.56
CA GLN A 173 0.20 14.58 -16.68
C GLN A 173 -0.78 14.53 -15.51
N GLY A 174 -0.28 14.30 -14.30
CA GLY A 174 -1.06 14.34 -13.07
C GLY A 174 -0.51 13.46 -11.96
N LEU A 175 -0.60 13.97 -10.72
CA LEU A 175 -0.40 13.18 -9.51
C LEU A 175 -1.69 12.45 -9.17
N ILE A 176 -1.55 11.23 -8.65
CA ILE A 176 -2.68 10.43 -8.18
C ILE A 176 -2.47 10.07 -6.73
N ALA A 177 -3.46 10.40 -5.90
CA ALA A 177 -3.48 9.95 -4.52
C ALA A 177 -3.67 8.43 -4.50
N LEU A 178 -2.71 7.71 -3.93
CA LEU A 178 -2.83 6.26 -3.71
C LEU A 178 -3.34 5.94 -2.31
N THR A 179 -3.06 6.79 -1.34
CA THR A 179 -3.52 6.67 0.05
C THR A 179 -3.34 8.00 0.78
N SER A 180 -4.03 8.15 1.91
CA SER A 180 -3.85 9.26 2.85
C SER A 180 -3.90 8.75 4.28
N PHE A 181 -3.09 9.35 5.14
CA PHE A 181 -3.09 9.07 6.58
C PHE A 181 -3.29 10.37 7.37
N ALA A 182 -3.87 10.22 8.55
CA ALA A 182 -3.82 11.25 9.58
C ALA A 182 -2.66 10.92 10.53
N ILE A 183 -1.84 11.91 10.85
CA ILE A 183 -0.68 11.75 11.74
C ILE A 183 -0.60 12.89 12.74
N GLN A 184 0.07 12.67 13.87
CA GLN A 184 0.48 13.76 14.73
C GLN A 184 1.63 14.54 14.11
N ASN A 185 1.74 15.83 14.43
CA ASN A 185 2.85 16.65 13.95
C ASN A 185 4.23 16.09 14.38
N SER A 186 4.32 15.45 15.55
CA SER A 186 5.53 14.77 16.02
C SER A 186 5.93 13.55 15.19
N GLU A 187 5.02 12.96 14.42
CA GLU A 187 5.22 11.75 13.62
C GLU A 187 5.57 12.06 12.16
N LYS A 188 5.78 13.33 11.83
CA LYS A 188 6.06 13.77 10.46
C LYS A 188 7.31 13.09 9.89
N GLU A 189 8.40 13.05 10.66
CA GLU A 189 9.66 12.48 10.16
C GLU A 189 9.59 10.96 9.98
N THR A 190 8.95 10.25 10.91
CA THR A 190 8.74 8.80 10.81
C THR A 190 7.82 8.44 9.65
N THR A 191 6.76 9.23 9.42
CA THR A 191 5.84 9.07 8.28
C THR A 191 6.55 9.32 6.95
N LEU A 192 7.39 10.35 6.86
CA LEU A 192 8.19 10.60 5.65
C LEU A 192 9.17 9.46 5.36
N ALA A 193 9.79 8.89 6.41
CA ALA A 193 10.66 7.71 6.26
C ALA A 193 9.87 6.47 5.81
N HIS A 194 8.66 6.27 6.34
CA HIS A 194 7.74 5.23 5.90
C HIS A 194 7.38 5.38 4.40
N PHE A 195 7.04 6.58 3.96
CA PHE A 195 6.68 6.84 2.56
C PHE A 195 7.87 6.61 1.62
N LYS A 196 9.07 6.96 2.06
CA LYS A 196 10.29 6.69 1.32
C LYS A 196 10.52 5.19 1.12
N ARG A 197 10.23 4.36 2.12
CA ARG A 197 10.26 2.89 2.00
C ARG A 197 9.30 2.41 0.90
N TYR A 198 8.07 2.93 0.85
CA TYR A 198 7.10 2.58 -0.18
C TYR A 198 7.59 2.98 -1.57
N GLN A 199 8.08 4.21 -1.70
CA GLN A 199 8.61 4.73 -2.96
C GLN A 199 9.78 3.88 -3.48
N ASP A 200 10.73 3.54 -2.61
CA ASP A 200 11.89 2.72 -2.96
C ASP A 200 11.48 1.35 -3.50
N VAL A 201 10.48 0.70 -2.89
CA VAL A 201 9.97 -0.60 -3.36
C VAL A 201 9.21 -0.46 -4.67
N CYS A 202 8.34 0.54 -4.81
CA CYS A 202 7.60 0.80 -6.05
C CYS A 202 8.55 1.02 -7.24
N VAL A 203 9.60 1.82 -7.04
CA VAL A 203 10.61 2.07 -8.08
C VAL A 203 11.36 0.79 -8.43
N ARG A 204 11.74 -0.04 -7.45
CA ARG A 204 12.39 -1.34 -7.74
C ARG A 204 11.51 -2.25 -8.58
N GLU A 205 10.23 -2.38 -8.23
CA GLU A 205 9.31 -3.22 -8.98
C GLU A 205 9.03 -2.64 -10.38
N GLN A 206 8.96 -1.32 -10.53
CA GLN A 206 8.74 -0.66 -11.83
C GLN A 206 9.81 -1.01 -12.87
N TYR A 207 11.07 -1.14 -12.45
CA TYR A 207 12.20 -1.46 -13.33
C TYR A 207 12.55 -2.96 -13.34
N LYS A 208 11.82 -3.78 -12.58
CA LYS A 208 12.03 -5.22 -12.54
C LYS A 208 11.65 -5.83 -13.87
N ASN A 209 12.57 -6.60 -14.44
CA ASN A 209 12.41 -7.25 -15.75
C ASN A 209 12.15 -6.27 -16.92
N THR A 210 12.52 -4.99 -16.78
CA THR A 210 12.46 -4.02 -17.88
C THR A 210 13.82 -3.80 -18.51
N GLU A 211 13.87 -3.50 -19.81
CA GLU A 211 15.11 -3.07 -20.48
C GLU A 211 15.57 -1.68 -20.03
N LYS A 212 14.65 -0.87 -19.48
CA LYS A 212 14.97 0.42 -18.89
C LYS A 212 15.59 0.21 -17.50
N VAL A 213 16.57 1.04 -17.17
CA VAL A 213 17.25 1.00 -15.88
C VAL A 213 17.16 2.37 -15.21
N PRO A 214 17.03 2.45 -13.87
CA PRO A 214 16.95 3.72 -13.18
C PRO A 214 18.30 4.46 -13.23
N VAL A 215 18.22 5.78 -13.43
CA VAL A 215 19.37 6.68 -13.37
C VAL A 215 19.42 7.33 -11.99
N ILE A 216 20.53 7.13 -11.28
CA ILE A 216 20.81 7.77 -9.99
C ILE A 216 21.84 8.86 -10.22
N ASP A 217 21.40 10.12 -10.15
CA ASP A 217 22.30 11.27 -10.15
C ASP A 217 22.75 11.60 -8.73
N ALA A 218 24.01 11.25 -8.41
CA ALA A 218 24.60 11.50 -7.11
C ALA A 218 24.82 13.00 -6.87
N LEU A 219 25.16 13.77 -7.91
CA LEU A 219 25.39 15.22 -7.79
C LEU A 219 24.10 15.97 -7.53
N GLN A 220 23.01 15.63 -8.22
CA GLN A 220 21.70 16.22 -7.97
C GLN A 220 21.23 15.97 -6.53
N LYS A 221 21.68 14.85 -5.92
CA LYS A 221 21.43 14.50 -4.52
C LYS A 221 22.47 15.09 -3.54
N GLY A 222 23.41 15.90 -4.01
CA GLY A 222 24.43 16.58 -3.19
C GLY A 222 25.66 15.73 -2.85
N TYR A 223 25.88 14.59 -3.49
CA TYR A 223 27.00 13.70 -3.23
C TYR A 223 28.07 13.77 -4.33
N GLY A 224 29.31 14.11 -3.96
CA GLY A 224 30.44 14.14 -4.90
C GLY A 224 31.10 12.78 -5.14
N LYS A 225 30.91 11.78 -4.26
CA LYS A 225 31.58 10.48 -4.36
C LYS A 225 30.69 9.32 -3.94
N VAL A 226 30.67 8.26 -4.74
CA VAL A 226 29.99 7.00 -4.44
C VAL A 226 30.98 5.98 -3.85
N LEU A 227 30.60 5.39 -2.71
CA LEU A 227 31.39 4.41 -1.96
C LEU A 227 30.70 3.03 -1.96
N ALA A 228 31.43 1.98 -1.58
CA ALA A 228 31.04 0.59 -1.80
C ALA A 228 30.29 -0.07 -0.63
N LYS A 229 29.72 0.72 0.28
CA LYS A 229 28.97 0.19 1.44
C LYS A 229 27.56 -0.21 0.99
N GLY A 230 27.12 -1.41 1.37
CA GLY A 230 25.82 -1.97 0.99
C GLY A 230 25.86 -2.89 -0.23
N THR A 231 24.68 -3.23 -0.71
CA THR A 231 24.45 -4.22 -1.78
C THR A 231 23.52 -3.62 -2.83
N ILE A 232 23.72 -4.01 -4.09
CA ILE A 232 22.89 -3.64 -5.23
C ILE A 232 22.35 -4.92 -5.87
N SER A 233 21.04 -5.00 -6.07
CA SER A 233 20.35 -6.21 -6.55
C SER A 233 19.78 -6.07 -7.96
N GLN A 234 19.85 -4.88 -8.57
CA GLN A 234 19.31 -4.60 -9.89
C GLN A 234 20.25 -3.67 -10.68
N PRO A 235 20.23 -3.73 -12.02
CA PRO A 235 21.01 -2.82 -12.86
C PRO A 235 20.62 -1.36 -12.61
N VAL A 236 21.61 -0.46 -12.52
CA VAL A 236 21.40 0.99 -12.39
C VAL A 236 22.45 1.77 -13.17
N ILE A 237 22.11 2.98 -13.62
CA ILE A 237 23.08 3.96 -14.14
C ILE A 237 23.39 4.94 -13.01
N VAL A 238 24.66 5.06 -12.61
CA VAL A 238 25.07 6.02 -11.56
C VAL A 238 25.86 7.16 -12.18
N ARG A 239 25.35 8.39 -12.06
CA ARG A 239 26.07 9.61 -12.44
C ARG A 239 26.75 10.22 -11.22
N THR A 240 28.07 10.38 -11.26
CA THR A 240 28.86 10.90 -10.12
C THR A 240 30.17 11.54 -10.56
N ARG A 241 30.76 12.43 -9.73
CA ARG A 241 32.13 12.95 -9.94
C ARG A 241 33.19 11.91 -9.63
N PHE A 242 33.03 11.21 -8.52
CA PHE A 242 33.99 10.22 -8.05
C PHE A 242 33.29 8.92 -7.67
N VAL A 243 33.98 7.79 -7.86
CA VAL A 243 33.52 6.47 -7.46
C VAL A 243 34.69 5.66 -6.92
N SER A 244 34.47 4.83 -5.90
CA SER A 244 35.51 3.89 -5.46
C SER A 244 35.56 2.66 -6.37
N ARG A 245 36.75 2.07 -6.53
CA ARG A 245 36.96 0.88 -7.37
C ARG A 245 36.01 -0.27 -7.00
N LEU A 246 35.76 -0.47 -5.71
CA LEU A 246 34.87 -1.52 -5.23
C LEU A 246 33.39 -1.20 -5.51
N ALA A 247 32.99 0.08 -5.49
CA ALA A 247 31.63 0.48 -5.80
C ALA A 247 31.33 0.28 -7.29
N GLU A 248 32.26 0.70 -8.17
CA GLU A 248 32.15 0.50 -9.61
C GLU A 248 32.09 -0.98 -9.97
N LYS A 249 32.92 -1.82 -9.33
CA LYS A 249 32.87 -3.28 -9.50
C LYS A 249 31.48 -3.84 -9.16
N LYS A 250 30.93 -3.49 -7.99
CA LYS A 250 29.59 -3.93 -7.57
C LYS A 250 28.48 -3.48 -8.53
N ILE A 251 28.55 -2.24 -9.02
CA ILE A 251 27.56 -1.70 -9.96
C ILE A 251 27.61 -2.48 -11.29
N LYS A 252 28.81 -2.74 -11.82
CA LYS A 252 29.00 -3.52 -13.05
C LYS A 252 28.56 -4.98 -12.90
N GLU A 253 28.86 -5.61 -11.76
CA GLU A 253 28.43 -6.98 -11.45
C GLU A 253 26.90 -7.11 -11.38
N ALA A 254 26.20 -6.07 -10.95
CA ALA A 254 24.74 -6.00 -10.99
C ALA A 254 24.16 -5.63 -12.37
N GLY A 255 24.99 -5.51 -13.42
CA GLY A 255 24.58 -5.15 -14.78
C GLY A 255 24.42 -3.65 -15.03
N GLY A 256 24.85 -2.80 -14.08
CA GLY A 256 24.80 -1.34 -14.19
C GLY A 256 26.04 -0.70 -14.80
N VAL A 257 26.02 0.63 -14.92
CA VAL A 257 27.15 1.43 -15.41
C VAL A 257 27.36 2.69 -14.56
N VAL A 258 28.60 3.17 -14.53
CA VAL A 258 28.95 4.45 -13.89
C VAL A 258 29.28 5.45 -14.98
N GLU A 259 28.56 6.57 -14.99
CA GLU A 259 28.82 7.75 -15.81
C GLU A 259 29.54 8.80 -14.97
N LEU A 260 30.80 9.07 -15.28
CA LEU A 260 31.54 10.14 -14.63
C LEU A 260 31.10 11.49 -15.21
N ILE A 261 30.66 12.40 -14.34
CA ILE A 261 30.19 13.74 -14.71
C ILE A 261 30.98 14.82 -13.96
N ALA A 262 31.13 15.98 -14.59
CA ALA A 262 31.89 17.12 -14.07
C ALA A 262 31.03 18.03 -13.18
#